data_AF-A0A969GN21-F1
#
_entry.id   AF-A0A969GN21-F1
#
_cell.length_a   1.000
_cell.length_b   1.000
_cell.length_c   1.000
_cell.angle_alpha   90.00
_cell.angle_beta   90.00
_cell.angle_gamma   90.00
#
_symmetry.space_group_name_H-M   'P 1'
#
loop_
_entity.id
_entity.type
_entity.pdbx_description
1 polymer ?
#
loop_
_entity_poly.entity_id
_entity_poly.type
_entity_poly.pdbx_seq_one_letter_code
_entity_poly.pdbx_strand_id
1 'polypeptide(L)'
;MLTVGSRAQADFRYDLYCKRRGYYAVGPMGLNTGDLFGFVEAGWQENEPIFVTVYPQVLALPDLGLPSRSPFGILPSRQRMFEDPNRLAGVRGYETGDSLRRIHWKASAHEDTLLVKKFQPAIALNVTIVLDLNRNAYPYASVIGASEWAISVAASIASHFIKRRQPIGMLCNGIDSVVEQMTPAMPAGKDRVI
;
A
#
# COMPACT_ATOMS: atom_id res chain seq x y z
N MET A 1 -16.73 -30.19 -22.47
CA MET A 1 -18.10 -30.73 -22.35
C MET A 1 -18.10 -31.67 -21.17
N LEU A 2 -18.96 -31.44 -20.18
CA LEU A 2 -19.02 -32.22 -18.94
C LEU A 2 -20.36 -32.96 -18.94
N THR A 3 -20.34 -34.28 -18.89
CA THR A 3 -21.57 -35.09 -18.87
C THR A 3 -21.92 -35.39 -17.42
N VAL A 4 -23.05 -34.86 -16.95
CA VAL A 4 -23.55 -35.08 -15.59
C VAL A 4 -24.75 -36.02 -15.66
N GLY A 5 -24.70 -37.14 -14.95
CA GLY A 5 -25.79 -38.12 -14.90
C GLY A 5 -27.01 -37.64 -14.12
N SER A 6 -28.13 -38.37 -14.22
CA SER A 6 -29.34 -38.06 -13.46
C SER A 6 -29.08 -38.08 -11.95
N ARG A 7 -29.46 -37.00 -11.24
CA ARG A 7 -29.18 -36.75 -9.81
C ARG A 7 -27.69 -36.74 -9.44
N ALA A 8 -26.79 -36.65 -10.42
CA ALA A 8 -25.37 -36.47 -10.13
C ALA A 8 -25.04 -34.98 -9.96
N GLN A 9 -24.04 -34.70 -9.14
CA GLN A 9 -23.44 -33.38 -8.98
C GLN A 9 -22.05 -33.40 -9.61
N ALA A 10 -21.68 -32.31 -10.27
CA ALA A 10 -20.33 -32.10 -10.76
C ALA A 10 -19.84 -30.74 -10.27
N ASP A 11 -18.67 -30.73 -9.64
CA ASP A 11 -18.00 -29.51 -9.23
C ASP A 11 -16.99 -29.09 -10.30
N PHE A 12 -17.07 -27.85 -10.75
CA PHE A 12 -16.14 -27.30 -11.72
C PHE A 12 -15.24 -26.26 -11.05
N ARG A 13 -13.92 -26.49 -11.09
CA ARG A 13 -12.91 -25.54 -10.62
C ARG A 13 -12.10 -25.05 -11.81
N TYR A 14 -11.84 -23.75 -11.83
CA TYR A 14 -10.96 -23.12 -12.81
C TYR A 14 -10.04 -22.15 -12.10
N ASP A 15 -8.80 -22.08 -12.59
CA ASP A 15 -7.80 -21.15 -12.08
C ASP A 15 -7.85 -19.85 -12.88
N LEU A 16 -7.83 -18.73 -12.18
CA LEU A 16 -7.77 -17.39 -12.78
C LEU A 16 -6.34 -16.88 -12.75
N TYR A 17 -5.76 -16.69 -13.93
CA TYR A 17 -4.43 -16.10 -14.08
C TYR A 17 -4.52 -14.60 -14.35
N CYS A 18 -4.54 -13.83 -13.26
CA CYS A 18 -4.62 -12.37 -13.30
C CYS A 18 -3.26 -11.73 -13.63
N LYS A 19 -2.99 -11.48 -14.92
CA LYS A 19 -1.71 -10.90 -15.38
C LYS A 19 -1.59 -9.38 -15.22
N ARG A 20 -2.72 -8.67 -15.11
CA ARG A 20 -2.77 -7.21 -15.04
C ARG A 20 -3.67 -6.78 -13.90
N ARG A 21 -3.31 -5.68 -13.23
CA ARG A 21 -4.17 -5.07 -12.22
C ARG A 21 -5.47 -4.58 -12.88
N GLY A 22 -6.56 -4.62 -12.15
CA GLY A 22 -7.86 -4.19 -12.64
C GLY A 22 -9.01 -4.76 -11.83
N TYR A 23 -10.22 -4.35 -12.22
CA TYR A 23 -11.48 -4.83 -11.68
C TYR A 23 -12.14 -5.72 -12.74
N TYR A 24 -12.29 -7.00 -12.43
CA TYR A 24 -12.74 -8.01 -13.39
C TYR A 24 -14.03 -8.67 -12.91
N ALA A 25 -15.03 -8.74 -13.79
CA ALA A 25 -16.23 -9.55 -13.56
C ALA A 25 -15.95 -11.00 -14.00
N VAL A 26 -16.24 -11.95 -13.11
CA VAL A 26 -16.14 -13.38 -13.33
C VAL A 26 -17.54 -13.97 -13.28
N GLY A 27 -17.97 -14.57 -14.38
CA GLY A 27 -19.34 -15.04 -14.55
C GLY A 27 -20.19 -14.06 -15.39
N PRO A 28 -21.51 -14.28 -15.47
CA PRO A 28 -22.29 -15.31 -14.77
C PRO A 28 -21.99 -16.73 -15.29
N MET A 29 -22.38 -17.76 -14.53
CA MET A 29 -22.19 -19.15 -14.95
C MET A 29 -23.21 -19.49 -16.04
N GLY A 30 -22.76 -19.69 -17.27
CA GLY A 30 -23.59 -20.20 -18.36
C GLY A 30 -23.68 -21.72 -18.32
N LEU A 31 -24.89 -22.26 -18.24
CA LEU A 31 -25.16 -23.69 -18.31
C LEU A 31 -25.93 -23.99 -19.59
N ASN A 32 -25.37 -24.87 -20.43
CA ASN A 32 -26.05 -25.40 -21.61
C ASN A 32 -26.18 -26.91 -21.45
N THR A 33 -27.38 -27.42 -21.64
CA THR A 33 -27.71 -28.85 -21.62
C THR A 33 -28.44 -29.23 -22.89
N GLY A 34 -28.29 -30.48 -23.33
CA GLY A 34 -28.99 -31.00 -24.50
C GLY A 34 -29.13 -32.51 -24.46
N ASP A 35 -30.01 -33.04 -25.31
CA ASP A 35 -30.21 -34.49 -25.45
C ASP A 35 -29.15 -35.14 -26.35
N LEU A 36 -29.04 -36.47 -26.30
CA LEU A 36 -28.04 -37.24 -27.05
C LEU A 36 -28.16 -37.12 -28.57
N PHE A 37 -29.35 -36.72 -29.05
CA PHE A 37 -29.65 -36.58 -30.47
C PHE A 37 -29.64 -35.11 -30.95
N GLY A 38 -29.44 -34.14 -30.05
CA GLY A 38 -29.37 -32.72 -30.37
C GLY A 38 -30.70 -32.08 -30.79
N PHE A 39 -31.83 -32.70 -30.45
CA PHE A 39 -33.17 -32.16 -30.74
C PHE A 39 -33.63 -31.11 -29.72
N VAL A 40 -33.09 -31.15 -28.51
CA VAL A 40 -33.45 -30.21 -27.44
C VAL A 40 -32.19 -29.62 -26.85
N GLU A 41 -32.08 -28.29 -26.89
CA GLU A 41 -31.07 -27.52 -26.18
C GLU A 41 -31.77 -26.59 -25.18
N ALA A 42 -31.28 -26.58 -23.93
CA ALA A 42 -31.70 -25.63 -22.92
C ALA A 42 -30.46 -24.93 -22.35
N GLY A 43 -30.50 -23.60 -22.32
CA GLY A 43 -29.43 -22.78 -21.79
C GLY A 43 -29.99 -21.79 -20.78
N TRP A 44 -29.30 -21.61 -19.66
CA TRP A 44 -29.59 -20.53 -18.72
C TRP A 44 -28.30 -19.97 -18.13
N GLN A 45 -28.40 -18.75 -17.61
CA GLN A 45 -27.35 -18.14 -16.81
C GLN A 45 -27.75 -18.27 -15.34
N GLU A 46 -26.80 -18.72 -14.53
CA GLU A 46 -26.97 -18.89 -13.10
C GLU A 46 -25.94 -18.04 -12.36
N ASN A 47 -26.40 -17.44 -11.25
CA ASN A 47 -25.65 -16.53 -10.39
C ASN A 47 -25.30 -15.17 -11.00
N GLU A 48 -25.15 -14.17 -10.13
CA GLU A 48 -24.59 -12.88 -10.50
C GLU A 48 -23.08 -12.97 -10.73
N PRO A 49 -22.49 -12.09 -11.56
CA PRO A 49 -21.05 -12.00 -11.71
C PRO A 49 -20.36 -11.71 -10.37
N ILE A 50 -19.29 -12.44 -10.10
CA ILE A 50 -18.40 -12.19 -8.96
C ILE A 50 -17.31 -11.23 -9.42
N PHE A 51 -17.09 -10.15 -8.67
CA PHE A 51 -16.05 -9.20 -9.01
C PHE A 51 -14.74 -9.49 -8.28
N VAL A 52 -13.63 -9.48 -9.02
CA VAL A 52 -12.28 -9.72 -8.53
C VAL A 52 -11.43 -8.48 -8.76
N THR A 53 -10.88 -7.94 -7.67
CA THR A 53 -9.92 -6.83 -7.71
C THR A 53 -8.50 -7.37 -7.69
N VAL A 54 -7.74 -7.05 -8.74
CA VAL A 54 -6.32 -7.40 -8.86
C VAL A 54 -5.50 -6.16 -8.54
N TYR A 55 -4.74 -6.20 -7.45
CA TYR A 55 -3.89 -5.10 -7.01
C TYR A 55 -2.61 -4.99 -7.87
N PRO A 56 -2.00 -3.79 -7.93
CA PRO A 56 -0.69 -3.63 -8.56
C PRO A 56 0.40 -4.45 -7.85
N GLN A 57 1.45 -4.79 -8.60
CA GLN A 57 2.60 -5.49 -8.04
C GLN A 57 3.35 -4.58 -7.07
N VAL A 58 3.65 -5.11 -5.89
CA VAL A 58 4.50 -4.46 -4.87
C VAL A 58 5.92 -5.02 -4.98
N LEU A 59 6.86 -4.14 -5.28
CA LEU A 59 8.29 -4.43 -5.41
C LEU A 59 9.03 -3.97 -4.16
N ALA A 60 10.16 -4.60 -3.83
CA ALA A 60 11.01 -4.10 -2.76
C ALA A 60 11.67 -2.79 -3.21
N LEU A 61 11.81 -1.81 -2.29
CA LEU A 61 12.35 -0.49 -2.67
C LEU A 61 13.75 -0.52 -3.32
N PRO A 62 14.70 -1.39 -2.92
CA PRO A 62 15.97 -1.53 -3.63
C PRO A 62 15.79 -1.89 -5.11
N ASP A 63 14.73 -2.63 -5.44
CA ASP A 63 14.44 -3.11 -6.80
C ASP A 63 13.70 -2.07 -7.66
N LEU A 64 13.25 -0.95 -7.07
CA LEU A 64 12.53 0.10 -7.80
C LEU A 64 13.44 0.95 -8.71
N GLY A 65 14.77 0.81 -8.59
CA GLY A 65 15.72 1.53 -9.45
C GLY A 65 15.55 3.05 -9.43
N LEU A 66 14.97 3.60 -8.35
CA LEU A 66 14.69 5.03 -8.25
C LEU A 66 16.03 5.78 -8.29
N PRO A 67 16.30 6.59 -9.33
CA PRO A 67 17.52 7.37 -9.36
C PRO A 67 17.47 8.30 -8.16
N SER A 68 18.45 8.20 -7.26
CA SER A 68 18.57 9.08 -6.10
C SER A 68 18.94 10.49 -6.58
N ARG A 69 18.02 11.18 -7.25
CA ARG A 69 18.13 12.61 -7.55
C ARG A 69 17.70 13.36 -6.31
N SER A 70 18.50 13.25 -5.26
CA SER A 70 18.46 14.22 -4.19
C SER A 70 19.23 15.44 -4.69
N PRO A 71 18.59 16.58 -5.01
CA PRO A 71 19.30 17.83 -5.27
C PRO A 71 20.03 18.35 -4.01
N PHE A 72 19.80 17.72 -2.86
CA PHE A 72 20.59 17.92 -1.66
C PHE A 72 21.53 16.73 -1.52
N GLY A 73 22.84 16.98 -1.59
CA GLY A 73 23.88 15.98 -1.45
C GLY A 73 23.66 15.08 -0.24
N ILE A 74 24.34 13.93 -0.22
CA ILE A 74 24.39 12.99 0.90
C ILE A 74 24.42 13.80 2.20
N LEU A 75 23.27 13.96 2.84
CA LEU A 75 23.21 14.41 4.20
C LEU A 75 23.58 13.15 4.96
N PRO A 76 24.75 13.07 5.60
CA PRO A 76 24.88 12.21 6.76
C PRO A 76 23.89 12.78 7.78
N SER A 77 22.62 12.44 7.63
CA SER A 77 21.64 12.64 8.65
C SER A 77 22.05 11.67 9.75
N ARG A 78 22.93 12.13 10.63
CA ARG A 78 22.72 11.90 12.05
C ARG A 78 21.31 12.41 12.29
N GLN A 79 20.30 11.55 12.12
CA GLN A 79 18.94 11.84 12.50
C GLN A 79 18.98 12.09 14.00
N ARG A 80 19.29 13.33 14.39
CA ARG A 80 18.73 13.92 15.59
C ARG A 80 17.27 14.04 15.22
N MET A 81 16.53 12.95 15.41
CA MET A 81 15.09 13.02 15.55
C MET A 81 14.85 14.21 16.47
N PHE A 82 14.20 15.26 15.97
CA PHE A 82 13.85 16.38 16.83
C PHE A 82 13.12 15.77 18.00
N GLU A 83 13.69 15.88 19.18
CA GLU A 83 13.14 15.33 20.41
C GLU A 83 12.15 16.35 20.96
N ASP A 84 10.94 15.91 21.35
CA ASP A 84 9.96 16.82 21.92
C ASP A 84 10.33 17.05 23.40
N PRO A 85 10.73 18.27 23.81
CA PRO A 85 11.10 18.54 25.20
C PRO A 85 9.93 18.32 26.19
N ASN A 86 8.68 18.28 25.69
CA ASN A 86 7.50 18.02 26.51
C ASN A 86 7.16 16.54 26.63
N ARG A 87 7.77 15.65 25.84
CA ARG A 87 7.53 14.20 25.89
C ARG A 87 8.73 13.46 26.46
N LEU A 88 8.84 13.44 27.78
CA LEU A 88 9.86 12.65 28.46
C LEU A 88 9.55 11.15 28.33
N ALA A 89 10.43 10.43 27.62
CA ALA A 89 10.36 8.97 27.45
C ALA A 89 10.91 8.22 28.67
N GLY A 90 11.78 8.86 29.45
CA GLY A 90 12.41 8.27 30.63
C GLY A 90 13.73 8.97 30.98
N VAL A 91 14.56 8.29 31.76
CA VAL A 91 15.92 8.73 32.12
C VAL A 91 16.92 7.62 31.82
N ARG A 92 18.17 7.97 31.50
CA ARG A 92 19.29 7.02 31.33
C ARG A 92 20.54 7.52 32.05
N GLY A 93 21.50 6.64 32.30
CA GLY A 93 22.82 7.02 32.82
C GLY A 93 23.50 8.05 31.92
N TYR A 94 24.19 9.01 32.55
CA TYR A 94 25.02 10.00 31.86
C TYR A 94 26.22 9.36 31.18
N GLU A 95 26.45 9.71 29.92
CA GLU A 95 27.65 9.32 29.18
C GLU A 95 28.48 10.54 28.81
N THR A 96 29.80 10.36 28.69
CA THR A 96 30.71 11.42 28.29
C THR A 96 30.34 11.96 26.91
N GLY A 97 29.93 13.22 26.85
CA GLY A 97 29.42 13.88 25.63
C GLY A 97 27.97 14.34 25.75
N ASP A 98 27.26 13.93 26.80
CA ASP A 98 25.92 14.43 27.09
C ASP A 98 25.92 15.88 27.58
N SER A 99 24.94 16.65 27.12
CA SER A 99 24.75 18.03 27.57
C SER A 99 24.26 18.06 29.02
N LEU A 100 24.98 18.79 29.88
CA LEU A 100 24.59 19.02 31.28
C LEU A 100 23.17 19.62 31.44
N ARG A 101 22.71 20.41 30.45
CA ARG A 101 21.32 20.94 30.44
C ARG A 101 20.23 19.86 30.38
N ARG A 102 20.58 18.64 30.00
CA ARG A 102 19.67 17.50 29.88
C ARG A 102 19.66 16.63 31.15
N ILE A 103 20.42 16.97 32.19
CA ILE A 103 20.42 16.22 33.45
C ILE A 103 19.07 16.37 34.14
N HIS A 104 18.53 15.24 34.58
CA HIS A 104 17.34 15.19 35.43
C HIS A 104 17.76 15.26 36.91
N TRP A 105 18.04 16.47 37.39
CA TRP A 105 18.59 16.71 38.74
C TRP A 105 17.82 16.02 39.86
N LYS A 106 16.49 16.05 39.83
CA LYS A 106 15.65 15.40 40.85
C LYS A 106 15.81 13.87 40.88
N ALA A 107 16.03 13.24 39.74
CA ALA A 107 16.21 11.80 39.66
C ALA A 107 17.65 11.43 40.03
N SER A 108 18.61 12.25 39.59
CA SER A 108 20.03 12.05 39.90
C SER A 108 20.31 12.17 41.40
N ALA A 109 19.62 13.08 42.09
CA ALA A 109 19.73 13.23 43.54
C ALA A 109 19.12 12.06 44.34
N HIS A 110 18.20 11.29 43.75
CA HIS A 110 17.58 10.14 44.41
C HIS A 110 18.38 8.85 44.21
N GLU A 111 18.96 8.68 43.02
CA GLU A 111 19.74 7.51 42.60
C GLU A 111 21.25 7.64 42.88
N ASP A 112 21.69 8.78 43.44
CA ASP A 112 23.10 9.15 43.69
C ASP A 112 24.02 8.97 42.46
N THR A 113 23.43 9.04 41.26
CA THR A 113 24.10 8.87 39.97
C THR A 113 23.56 9.87 38.95
N LEU A 114 24.39 10.33 38.01
CA LEU A 114 23.95 11.30 37.01
C LEU A 114 23.03 10.65 35.97
N LEU A 115 21.80 11.17 35.87
CA LEU A 115 20.77 10.71 34.95
C LEU A 115 20.39 11.81 33.96
N VAL A 116 20.31 11.44 32.68
CA VAL A 116 19.97 12.34 31.55
C VAL A 116 18.55 12.04 31.07
N LYS A 117 17.77 13.11 30.85
CA LYS A 117 16.41 13.03 30.27
C LYS A 117 16.46 12.45 28.87
N LYS A 118 15.69 11.38 28.64
CA LYS A 118 15.44 10.80 27.31
C LYS A 118 14.08 11.29 26.84
N PHE A 119 14.03 11.91 25.67
CA PHE A 119 12.79 12.43 25.08
C PHE A 119 12.29 11.50 23.98
N GLN A 120 10.98 11.51 23.73
CA GLN A 120 10.42 10.82 22.58
C GLN A 120 10.73 11.61 21.29
N PRO A 121 10.91 10.91 20.15
CA PRO A 121 10.96 11.56 18.84
C PRO A 121 9.70 12.41 18.60
N ALA A 122 9.87 13.68 18.26
CA ALA A 122 8.80 14.65 18.03
C ALA A 122 8.14 14.54 16.65
N ILE A 123 8.81 13.94 15.66
CA ILE A 123 8.36 13.99 14.27
C ILE A 123 8.05 12.59 13.75
N ALA A 124 6.76 12.28 13.64
CA ALA A 124 6.30 11.35 12.63
C ALA A 124 6.49 12.05 11.27
N LEU A 125 7.37 11.52 10.43
CA LEU A 125 7.48 11.97 9.04
C LEU A 125 6.18 11.57 8.33
N ASN A 126 5.28 12.54 8.16
CA ASN A 126 4.09 12.34 7.34
C ASN A 126 4.51 12.34 5.87
N VAL A 127 4.33 11.20 5.20
CA VAL A 127 4.64 11.05 3.78
C VAL A 127 3.34 11.16 2.99
N THR A 128 3.33 11.92 1.90
CA THR A 128 2.21 11.95 0.96
C THR A 128 2.71 11.56 -0.43
N ILE A 129 2.11 10.54 -1.01
CA ILE A 129 2.36 10.13 -2.40
C ILE A 129 1.41 10.90 -3.31
N VAL A 130 1.96 11.56 -4.33
CA VAL A 130 1.17 12.19 -5.40
C VAL A 130 1.40 11.41 -6.68
N LEU A 131 0.35 10.76 -7.18
CA LEU A 131 0.39 9.92 -8.37
C LEU A 131 -0.35 10.61 -9.51
N ASP A 132 0.38 10.99 -10.55
CA ASP A 132 -0.19 11.55 -11.77
C ASP A 132 -0.48 10.44 -12.80
N LEU A 133 -1.75 10.29 -13.15
CA LEU A 133 -2.30 9.37 -14.14
C LEU A 133 -2.83 10.10 -15.38
N ASN A 134 -2.51 11.39 -15.55
CA ASN A 134 -2.83 12.13 -16.75
C ASN A 134 -2.04 11.55 -17.93
N ARG A 135 -2.74 11.07 -18.96
CA ARG A 135 -2.11 10.49 -20.16
C ARG A 135 -1.14 11.45 -20.85
N ASN A 136 -1.40 12.76 -20.80
CA ASN A 136 -0.56 13.78 -21.43
C ASN A 136 0.77 14.02 -20.70
N ALA A 137 0.91 13.55 -19.45
CA ALA A 137 2.14 13.63 -18.69
C ALA A 137 3.18 12.58 -19.11
N TYR A 138 2.78 11.59 -19.92
CA TYR A 138 3.63 10.48 -20.35
C TYR A 138 3.91 10.52 -21.85
N PRO A 139 5.09 10.06 -22.31
CA PRO A 139 5.37 9.92 -23.73
C PRO A 139 4.35 8.98 -24.40
N TYR A 140 3.80 9.39 -25.56
CA TYR A 140 2.73 8.66 -26.24
C TYR A 140 3.04 7.17 -26.45
N ALA A 141 4.26 6.85 -26.85
CA ALA A 141 4.71 5.47 -27.10
C ALA A 141 4.73 4.58 -25.84
N SER A 142 4.76 5.17 -24.64
CA SER A 142 4.90 4.44 -23.38
C SER A 142 3.83 4.79 -22.34
N VAL A 143 2.76 5.51 -22.70
CA VAL A 143 1.75 6.00 -21.73
C VAL A 143 1.24 4.86 -20.84
N ILE A 144 0.88 3.73 -21.45
CA ILE A 144 0.35 2.58 -20.71
C ILE A 144 1.43 2.01 -19.79
N GLY A 145 2.58 1.58 -20.33
CA GLY A 145 3.64 0.97 -19.53
C GLY A 145 4.18 1.88 -18.41
N ALA A 146 4.37 3.17 -18.69
CA ALA A 146 4.89 4.13 -17.73
C ALA A 146 3.88 4.46 -16.61
N SER A 147 2.60 4.59 -16.93
CA SER A 147 1.55 4.80 -15.91
C SER A 147 1.34 3.55 -15.03
N GLU A 148 1.38 2.35 -15.61
CA GLU A 148 1.37 1.07 -14.88
C GLU A 148 2.56 0.98 -13.91
N TRP A 149 3.75 1.38 -14.37
CA TRP A 149 4.95 1.38 -13.56
C TRP A 149 4.85 2.41 -12.44
N ALA A 150 4.36 3.62 -12.72
CA ALA A 150 4.12 4.65 -11.70
C ALA A 150 3.17 4.17 -10.59
N ILE A 151 2.11 3.44 -10.94
CA ILE A 151 1.18 2.84 -9.97
C ILE A 151 1.89 1.78 -9.12
N SER A 152 2.70 0.93 -9.75
CA SER A 152 3.46 -0.11 -9.04
C SER A 152 4.49 0.50 -8.08
N VAL A 153 5.18 1.56 -8.50
CA VAL A 153 6.11 2.34 -7.66
C VAL A 153 5.37 2.96 -6.48
N ALA A 154 4.24 3.63 -6.72
CA ALA A 154 3.42 4.26 -5.68
C ALA A 154 2.94 3.21 -4.65
N ALA A 155 2.40 2.08 -5.11
CA ALA A 155 1.97 0.99 -4.25
C ALA A 155 3.14 0.39 -3.43
N SER A 156 4.32 0.29 -4.03
CA SER A 156 5.52 -0.24 -3.37
C SER A 156 6.02 0.69 -2.26
N ILE A 157 6.06 2.00 -2.54
CA ILE A 157 6.40 3.03 -1.55
C ILE A 157 5.36 3.04 -0.42
N ALA A 158 4.07 3.01 -0.76
CA ALA A 158 3.00 2.94 0.22
C ALA A 158 3.14 1.73 1.15
N SER A 159 3.33 0.54 0.57
CA SER A 159 3.53 -0.70 1.32
C SER A 159 4.74 -0.64 2.25
N HIS A 160 5.83 0.00 1.82
CA HIS A 160 7.03 0.15 2.65
C HIS A 160 6.77 0.99 3.92
N PHE A 161 6.08 2.12 3.78
CA PHE A 161 5.76 2.99 4.92
C PHE A 161 4.70 2.38 5.84
N ILE A 162 3.68 1.72 5.26
CA ILE A 162 2.64 1.00 6.02
C ILE A 162 3.27 -0.10 6.88
N LYS A 163 4.18 -0.91 6.33
CA LYS A 163 4.90 -1.96 7.08
C LYS A 163 5.71 -1.42 8.26
N ARG A 164 6.16 -0.16 8.18
CA ARG A 164 6.91 0.55 9.24
C ARG A 164 6.00 1.30 10.21
N ARG A 165 4.68 1.17 10.08
CA ARG A 165 3.67 1.91 10.87
C ARG A 165 3.88 3.43 10.80
N GLN A 166 4.34 3.93 9.65
CA GLN A 166 4.49 5.35 9.42
C GLN A 166 3.24 5.90 8.72
N PRO A 167 2.72 7.08 9.13
CA PRO A 167 1.54 7.67 8.53
C PRO A 167 1.84 8.06 7.08
N ILE A 168 0.98 7.60 6.17
CA ILE A 168 1.09 7.89 4.74
C ILE A 168 -0.25 8.33 4.17
N GLY A 169 -0.21 9.33 3.30
CA GLY A 169 -1.34 9.77 2.49
C GLY A 169 -1.09 9.52 0.99
N MET A 170 -2.17 9.55 0.21
CA MET A 170 -2.10 9.42 -1.24
C MET A 170 -3.07 10.39 -1.93
N LEU A 171 -2.60 10.99 -3.02
CA LEU A 171 -3.38 11.79 -3.94
C LEU A 171 -3.21 11.19 -5.34
N CYS A 172 -4.30 11.00 -6.08
CA CYS A 172 -4.22 10.74 -7.51
C CYS A 172 -5.30 11.49 -8.27
N ASN A 173 -5.04 11.78 -9.53
CA ASN A 173 -6.02 12.30 -10.48
C ASN A 173 -6.67 11.19 -11.32
N GLY A 174 -6.51 9.93 -10.90
CA GLY A 174 -7.19 8.79 -11.49
C GLY A 174 -8.68 8.80 -11.21
N ILE A 175 -9.43 8.17 -12.11
CA ILE A 175 -10.86 7.93 -11.96
C ILE A 175 -11.03 6.51 -11.42
N ASP A 176 -11.85 6.37 -10.38
CA ASP A 176 -12.28 5.08 -9.86
C ASP A 176 -13.24 4.42 -10.85
N SER A 177 -12.93 3.21 -11.31
CA SER A 177 -13.74 2.48 -12.26
C SER A 177 -15.10 2.02 -11.72
N VAL A 178 -15.27 1.98 -10.39
CA VAL A 178 -16.52 1.56 -9.75
C VAL A 178 -17.46 2.74 -9.53
N VAL A 179 -16.90 3.88 -9.13
CA VAL A 179 -17.67 5.09 -8.76
C VAL A 179 -17.72 6.12 -9.90
N GLU A 180 -16.90 5.93 -10.95
CA GLU A 180 -16.71 6.86 -12.08
C GLU A 180 -16.37 8.29 -11.65
N GLN A 181 -15.71 8.43 -10.51
CA GLN A 181 -15.31 9.72 -9.93
C GLN A 181 -13.81 9.75 -9.64
N MET A 182 -13.25 10.94 -9.52
CA MET A 182 -11.85 11.08 -9.09
C MET A 182 -11.66 10.46 -7.71
N THR A 183 -10.59 9.70 -7.56
CA THR A 183 -10.26 9.08 -6.27
C THR A 183 -10.05 10.17 -5.22
N PRO A 184 -10.78 10.13 -4.08
CA PRO A 184 -10.62 11.15 -3.05
C PRO A 184 -9.23 11.09 -2.43
N ALA A 185 -8.75 12.26 -1.99
CA ALA A 185 -7.50 12.38 -1.26
C ALA A 185 -7.52 11.50 0.01
N MET A 186 -6.53 10.63 0.16
CA MET A 186 -6.30 9.90 1.40
C MET A 186 -5.29 10.68 2.26
N PRO A 187 -5.71 11.31 3.37
CA PRO A 187 -4.80 12.06 4.23
C PRO A 187 -3.88 11.13 5.01
N ALA A 188 -2.66 11.59 5.30
CA ALA A 188 -1.76 10.87 6.19
C ALA A 188 -2.34 10.80 7.61
N GLY A 189 -2.30 9.61 8.22
CA GLY A 189 -2.61 9.42 9.65
C GLY A 189 -4.07 9.12 10.00
N LYS A 190 -4.94 8.82 9.03
CA LYS A 190 -6.20 8.12 9.36
C LYS A 190 -5.94 6.62 9.36
N ASP A 191 -6.20 5.97 10.49
CA ASP A 191 -6.17 4.51 10.72
C ASP A 191 -7.18 3.74 9.83
N ARG A 192 -7.03 3.84 8.51
CA ARG A 192 -7.65 2.91 7.57
C ARG A 192 -6.53 2.11 6.94
N VAL A 193 -6.19 1.03 7.65
CA VAL A 193 -5.53 -0.13 7.04
C VAL A 193 -6.45 -0.56 5.88
N ILE A 194 -5.89 -0.57 4.67
CA ILE A 194 -6.53 -1.03 3.43
C ILE A 194 -6.80 -2.53 3.57
#